data_AF-A0A3D4N9C3-F1
#
_entry.id   AF-A0A3D4N9C3-F1
#
_cell.length_a   1.000
_cell.length_b   1.000
_cell.length_c   1.000
_cell.angle_alpha   90.00
_cell.angle_beta   90.00
_cell.angle_gamma   90.00
#
_symmetry.space_group_name_H-M   'P 1'
#
loop_
_entity.id
_entity.type
_entity.pdbx_description
1 polymer ?
#
loop_
_entity_poly.entity_id
_entity_poly.type
_entity_poly.pdbx_seq_one_letter_code
_entity_poly.pdbx_strand_id
1 'polypeptide(L)'
;MKWNAEWDRGNAEDWKNPPYNAWTSNMSNGMFTGGSSGETWIYKIVWVGGCGADYTPLENGGYCIWGQFEVILSQGTVGGEHLWDVLAKPAGYGAYYTNLNQLP
;
A
#
# COMPACT_ATOMS: atom_id res chain seq x y z
N MET A 1 -8.39 1.68 -8.04
CA MET A 1 -8.03 0.95 -6.80
C MET A 1 -8.25 -0.54 -7.02
N LYS A 2 -7.35 -1.39 -6.52
CA LYS A 2 -7.49 -2.86 -6.52
C LYS A 2 -7.10 -3.40 -5.15
N TRP A 3 -7.85 -4.36 -4.60
CA TRP A 3 -7.59 -4.94 -3.28
C TRP A 3 -7.92 -6.44 -3.27
N ASN A 4 -7.53 -7.16 -2.22
CA ASN A 4 -7.86 -8.58 -2.04
C ASN A 4 -9.04 -8.80 -1.07
N ALA A 5 -9.54 -10.03 -0.99
CA ALA A 5 -10.68 -10.39 -0.14
C ALA A 5 -10.43 -10.11 1.36
N GLU A 6 -9.18 -10.18 1.81
CA GLU A 6 -8.81 -9.85 3.20
C GLU A 6 -8.94 -8.36 3.51
N TRP A 7 -8.78 -7.50 2.50
CA TRP A 7 -9.09 -6.08 2.63
C TRP A 7 -10.58 -5.84 2.86
N ASP A 8 -11.43 -6.53 2.10
CA ASP A 8 -12.88 -6.46 2.29
C ASP A 8 -13.29 -7.00 3.67
N ARG A 9 -12.70 -8.13 4.09
CA ARG A 9 -12.91 -8.69 5.43
C ARG A 9 -12.51 -7.70 6.52
N GLY A 10 -11.33 -7.10 6.41
CA GLY A 10 -10.84 -6.10 7.36
C GLY A 10 -11.78 -4.90 7.48
N ASN A 11 -12.28 -4.36 6.37
CA ASN A 11 -13.26 -3.28 6.41
C ASN A 11 -14.59 -3.70 7.05
N ALA A 12 -15.10 -4.89 6.71
CA ALA A 12 -16.36 -5.39 7.27
C ALA A 12 -16.30 -5.65 8.78
N GLU A 13 -15.10 -5.96 9.30
CA GLU A 13 -14.86 -6.28 10.71
C GLU A 13 -14.25 -5.12 11.50
N ASP A 14 -14.16 -3.92 10.91
CA ASP A 14 -13.45 -2.76 11.46
C ASP A 14 -12.00 -3.08 11.92
N TRP A 15 -11.34 -4.03 11.25
CA TRP A 15 -9.99 -4.51 11.58
C TRP A 15 -9.85 -5.11 12.99
N LYS A 16 -10.94 -5.58 13.61
CA LYS A 16 -10.96 -6.08 15.00
C LYS A 16 -10.57 -7.54 15.17
N ASN A 17 -10.47 -8.32 14.10
CA ASN A 17 -10.16 -9.76 14.12
C ASN A 17 -8.84 -10.08 13.37
N PRO A 18 -7.69 -9.60 13.86
CA PRO A 18 -6.40 -9.95 13.28
C PRO A 18 -6.09 -11.46 13.45
N PRO A 19 -5.19 -12.04 12.64
CA PRO A 19 -4.37 -11.39 11.60
C PRO A 19 -5.10 -11.26 10.25
N TYR A 20 -4.70 -10.27 9.46
CA TYR A 20 -5.19 -10.04 8.10
C TYR A 20 -4.07 -10.21 7.08
N ASN A 21 -4.31 -10.92 5.98
CA ASN A 21 -3.43 -10.89 4.81
C ASN A 21 -3.88 -9.82 3.82
N ALA A 22 -4.30 -8.65 4.32
CA ALA A 22 -4.95 -7.62 3.53
C ALA A 22 -3.93 -6.76 2.75
N TRP A 23 -4.26 -6.46 1.50
CA TRP A 23 -3.53 -5.46 0.72
C TRP A 23 -4.45 -4.66 -0.19
N THR A 24 -4.08 -3.41 -0.44
CA THR A 24 -4.70 -2.58 -1.46
C THR A 24 -3.64 -1.91 -2.34
N SER A 25 -4.07 -1.58 -3.54
CA SER A 25 -3.33 -0.83 -4.56
C SER A 25 -4.14 0.40 -4.87
N ASN A 26 -3.69 1.53 -4.33
CA ASN A 26 -4.34 2.80 -4.57
C ASN A 26 -3.71 3.44 -5.79
N MET A 27 -4.55 3.78 -6.77
CA MET A 27 -4.12 4.45 -7.99
C MET A 27 -4.96 5.72 -8.10
N SER A 28 -4.31 6.87 -7.94
CA SER A 28 -4.91 8.18 -8.14
C SER A 28 -4.48 8.71 -9.50
N ASN A 29 -5.44 8.97 -10.38
CA ASN A 29 -5.21 9.68 -11.64
C ASN A 29 -5.47 11.17 -11.37
N GLY A 30 -4.44 11.91 -10.94
CA GLY A 30 -4.56 13.33 -10.66
C GLY A 30 -4.59 14.21 -11.90
N MET A 31 -5.16 13.74 -13.02
CA MET A 31 -5.44 14.53 -14.23
C MET A 31 -6.94 14.80 -14.44
N PHE A 32 -7.72 14.91 -13.35
CA PHE A 32 -9.12 15.35 -13.47
C PHE A 32 -9.20 16.85 -13.76
N THR A 33 -9.78 17.21 -14.90
CA THR A 33 -10.07 18.61 -15.26
C THR A 33 -11.00 19.27 -14.25
N GLY A 34 -10.53 20.33 -13.59
CA GLY A 34 -11.35 21.15 -12.67
C GLY A 34 -10.95 21.10 -11.20
N GLY A 35 -9.83 20.46 -10.83
CA GLY A 35 -9.35 20.53 -9.43
C GLY A 35 -8.26 19.55 -9.00
N SER A 36 -7.57 18.88 -9.91
CA SER A 36 -6.52 17.93 -9.54
C SER A 36 -5.15 18.58 -9.38
N SER A 37 -4.28 17.98 -8.55
CA SER A 37 -2.89 18.41 -8.34
C SER A 37 -1.98 18.23 -9.56
N GLY A 38 -2.46 17.58 -10.63
CA GLY A 38 -1.64 17.15 -11.76
C GLY A 38 -0.84 15.88 -11.49
N GLU A 39 -0.95 15.32 -10.28
CA GLU A 39 -0.11 14.21 -9.83
C GLU A 39 -0.79 12.84 -9.99
N THR A 40 -0.13 11.92 -10.68
CA THR A 40 -0.57 10.52 -10.69
C THR A 40 0.20 9.76 -9.63
N TRP A 41 -0.47 8.93 -8.84
CA TRP A 41 0.20 8.11 -7.82
C TRP A 41 -0.31 6.66 -7.84
N ILE A 42 0.59 5.73 -7.55
CA ILE A 42 0.34 4.31 -7.37
C ILE A 42 1.02 3.89 -6.07
N TYR A 43 0.22 3.46 -5.09
CA TYR A 43 0.68 2.94 -3.80
C TYR A 43 0.39 1.45 -3.68
N LYS A 44 1.27 0.70 -3.02
CA LYS A 44 0.98 -0.64 -2.48
C LYS A 44 1.03 -0.59 -0.97
N ILE A 45 -0.09 -0.94 -0.35
CA ILE A 45 -0.32 -0.91 1.10
C ILE A 45 -0.64 -2.32 1.57
N VAL A 46 -0.03 -2.75 2.66
CA VAL A 46 -0.18 -4.10 3.23
C VAL A 46 -0.48 -4.01 4.73
N TRP A 47 -1.30 -4.90 5.26
CA TRP A 47 -1.54 -4.99 6.70
C TRP A 47 -0.38 -5.68 7.40
N VAL A 48 0.13 -5.09 8.47
CA VAL A 48 1.31 -5.60 9.20
C VAL A 48 1.07 -5.75 10.71
N GLY A 49 -0.17 -5.52 11.15
CA GLY A 49 -0.48 -5.37 12.57
C GLY A 49 -0.06 -4.01 13.09
N GLY A 50 -0.27 -3.77 14.40
CA GLY A 50 0.03 -2.48 15.02
C GLY A 50 1.48 -2.05 14.79
N CYS A 51 1.69 -0.96 14.04
CA CYS A 51 3.01 -0.49 13.61
C CYS A 51 3.42 0.87 14.20
N GLY A 52 2.57 1.48 15.04
CA GLY A 52 2.87 2.71 15.77
C GLY A 52 2.36 3.97 15.09
N ALA A 53 3.13 5.07 15.18
CA ALA A 53 2.76 6.35 14.59
C ALA A 53 3.00 6.35 13.07
N ASP A 54 2.24 7.15 12.33
CA ASP A 54 2.45 7.34 10.89
C ASP A 54 3.92 7.76 10.61
N TYR A 55 4.45 7.27 9.50
CA TYR A 55 5.84 7.46 9.06
C TYR A 55 6.91 6.76 9.91
N THR A 56 6.53 5.96 10.91
CA THR A 56 7.48 5.09 11.64
C THR A 56 8.12 4.10 10.67
N PRO A 57 9.46 4.10 10.49
CA PRO A 57 10.14 3.12 9.65
C PRO A 57 9.98 1.71 10.21
N LEU A 58 9.73 0.73 9.35
CA LEU A 58 9.56 -0.66 9.72
C LEU A 58 10.75 -1.52 9.25
N GLU A 59 10.88 -2.71 9.83
CA GLU A 59 12.03 -3.61 9.62
C GLU A 59 12.28 -3.91 8.13
N ASN A 60 11.20 -4.05 7.36
CA ASN A 60 11.28 -4.35 5.94
C ASN A 60 11.57 -3.13 5.06
N GLY A 61 11.69 -1.92 5.63
CA GLY A 61 12.06 -0.69 4.93
C GLY A 61 10.90 0.24 4.56
N GLY A 62 9.66 -0.23 4.64
CA GLY A 62 8.48 0.63 4.51
C GLY A 62 8.28 1.53 5.72
N TYR A 63 7.16 2.24 5.73
CA TYR A 63 6.74 3.01 6.89
C TYR A 63 5.27 2.77 7.23
N CYS A 64 4.99 2.89 8.53
CA CYS A 64 3.67 2.73 9.10
C CYS A 64 2.71 3.82 8.58
N ILE A 65 1.50 3.41 8.23
CA ILE A 65 0.35 4.29 8.00
C ILE A 65 -0.89 3.73 8.69
N TRP A 66 -1.74 4.63 9.19
CA TRP A 66 -3.02 4.30 9.81
C TRP A 66 -2.88 3.33 10.99
N GLY A 67 -1.73 3.36 11.66
CA GLY A 67 -1.41 2.58 12.85
C GLY A 67 -1.27 1.07 12.66
N GLN A 68 -1.60 0.51 11.49
CA GLN A 68 -1.62 -0.95 11.29
C GLN A 68 -1.26 -1.44 9.88
N PHE A 69 -0.88 -0.52 8.98
CA PHE A 69 -0.51 -0.83 7.61
C PHE A 69 0.88 -0.30 7.30
N GLU A 70 1.53 -0.90 6.30
CA GLU A 70 2.81 -0.46 5.77
C GLU A 70 2.64 -0.05 4.30
N VAL A 71 3.19 1.11 3.93
CA VAL A 71 3.42 1.45 2.52
C VAL A 71 4.75 0.87 2.10
N ILE A 72 4.73 0.02 1.08
CA ILE A 72 5.92 -0.70 0.62
C ILE A 72 6.44 -0.23 -0.75
N LEU A 73 5.61 0.53 -1.48
CA LEU A 73 5.92 1.15 -2.76
C LEU A 73 5.02 2.38 -2.94
N SER A 74 5.60 3.50 -3.36
CA SER A 74 4.91 4.61 -4.00
C SER A 74 5.61 4.97 -5.30
N GLN A 75 4.87 5.11 -6.40
CA GLN A 75 5.39 5.66 -7.65
C GLN A 75 4.40 6.65 -8.21
N GLY A 76 4.87 7.67 -8.92
CA GLY A 76 3.99 8.69 -9.41
C GLY A 76 4.65 9.74 -10.28
N THR A 77 3.88 10.77 -10.62
CA THR A 77 4.38 11.95 -11.32
C THR A 77 4.09 13.17 -10.47
N VAL A 78 5.10 13.99 -10.20
CA VAL A 78 4.98 15.27 -9.48
C VAL A 78 5.71 16.34 -10.28
N GLY A 79 5.06 17.46 -10.56
CA GLY A 79 5.68 18.55 -11.32
C GLY A 79 6.16 18.17 -12.73
N GLY A 80 5.59 17.11 -13.32
CA GLY A 80 6.01 16.57 -14.62
C GLY A 80 7.11 15.50 -14.56
N GLU A 81 7.70 15.25 -13.39
CA GLU A 81 8.77 14.28 -13.20
C GLU A 81 8.26 12.97 -12.61
N HIS A 82 8.82 11.84 -13.05
CA HIS A 82 8.45 10.53 -12.54
C HIS A 82 9.27 10.15 -11.29
N LEU A 83 8.60 9.71 -10.24
CA LEU A 83 9.19 9.35 -8.94
C LEU A 83 8.88 7.89 -8.61
N TRP A 84 9.86 7.22 -7.99
CA TRP A 84 9.75 5.85 -7.47
C TRP A 84 10.36 5.78 -6.08
N ASP A 85 9.53 5.48 -5.09
CA ASP A 85 9.95 5.15 -3.74
C ASP A 85 9.78 3.65 -3.51
N VAL A 86 10.88 2.92 -3.66
CA VAL A 86 10.99 1.50 -3.32
C VAL A 86 11.30 1.36 -1.84
N LEU A 87 10.29 1.60 -1.03
CA LEU A 87 10.45 1.73 0.43
C LEU A 87 10.87 0.39 1.06
N ALA A 88 10.19 -0.70 0.71
CA ALA A 88 10.47 -2.00 1.31
C ALA A 88 11.51 -2.86 0.56
N LYS A 89 12.01 -3.92 1.21
CA LYS A 89 12.91 -4.94 0.66
C LYS A 89 12.32 -6.34 0.84
N PRO A 90 11.80 -6.99 -0.22
CA PRO A 90 11.61 -6.45 -1.57
C PRO A 90 10.44 -5.45 -1.65
N ALA A 91 10.55 -4.47 -2.53
CA ALA A 91 9.42 -3.59 -2.89
C ALA A 91 8.61 -4.19 -4.03
N GLY A 92 7.32 -3.82 -4.12
CA GLY A 92 6.47 -4.11 -5.27
C GLY A 92 5.32 -5.08 -5.03
N TYR A 93 4.57 -5.37 -6.08
CA TYR A 93 3.31 -6.12 -5.99
C TYR A 93 3.46 -7.58 -5.56
N GLY A 94 4.65 -8.18 -5.78
CA GLY A 94 4.98 -9.54 -5.34
C GLY A 94 5.48 -9.64 -3.90
N ALA A 95 5.67 -8.51 -3.20
CA ALA A 95 6.15 -8.51 -1.83
C ALA A 95 5.03 -8.87 -0.83
N TYR A 96 5.42 -9.43 0.32
CA TYR A 96 4.60 -9.83 1.49
C TYR A 96 3.66 -11.03 1.32
N TYR A 97 3.06 -11.24 0.15
CA TYR A 97 2.04 -12.28 -0.01
C TYR A 97 2.28 -13.10 -1.28
N THR A 98 3.49 -13.63 -1.42
CA THR A 98 3.75 -14.71 -2.38
C THR A 98 3.04 -15.96 -1.90
N ASN A 99 1.93 -16.31 -2.56
CA ASN A 99 1.31 -17.62 -2.40
C ASN A 99 2.36 -18.69 -2.74
N LEU A 100 2.91 -19.37 -1.74
CA LEU A 100 3.73 -20.58 -1.94
C LEU A 100 2.96 -21.71 -2.67
N ASN A 101 1.64 -21.54 -2.87
CA ASN A 101 0.76 -22.49 -3.55
C ASN A 101 0.17 -22.00 -4.90
N GLN A 102 0.71 -20.95 -5.53
CA GLN A 102 0.20 -20.48 -6.84
C GLN A 102 1.30 -20.14 -7.88
N LEU A 103 2.40 -20.90 -7.92
CA LEU A 103 3.19 -20.98 -9.15
C LEU A 103 2.71 -22.19 -9.97
N PRO A 104 2.57 -22.07 -11.31
CA PRO A 104 2.22 -23.20 -12.18
C PRO A 104 3.28 -24.30 -12.15
#